data_AF-A0A2P0QMA8-F1
#
_entry.id   AF-A0A2P0QMA8-F1
#
_cell.length_a   1.000
_cell.length_b   1.000
_cell.length_c   1.000
_cell.angle_alpha   90.00
_cell.angle_beta   90.00
_cell.angle_gamma   90.00
#
_symmetry.space_group_name_H-M   'P 1'
#
loop_
_entity.id
_entity.type
_entity.pdbx_description
1 polymer ?
#
loop_
_entity_poly.entity_id
_entity_poly.type
_entity_poly.pdbx_seq_one_letter_code
_entity_poly.pdbx_strand_id
1 'polypeptide(L)' 'MSEYVIKNGHVFDPVQGIKGDKADVAIKDGKIVAKAGSGAKVIDAKGKTVMA' A
#
# COMPACT_ATOMS: atom_id res chain seq x y z
N MET A 1 11.52 2.57 -14.23
CA MET A 1 10.21 2.07 -13.76
C MET A 1 10.33 1.91 -12.26
N SER A 2 9.55 2.64 -11.47
CA SER A 2 9.62 2.57 -10.01
C SER A 2 8.38 1.86 -9.49
N GLU A 3 8.61 0.77 -8.76
CA GLU A 3 7.56 -0.03 -8.16
C GLU A 3 7.81 -0.13 -6.65
N TYR A 4 6.74 0.03 -5.88
CA TYR A 4 6.77 -0.04 -4.41
C TYR A 4 5.62 -0.90 -3.91
N VAL A 5 5.83 -1.56 -2.77
CA VAL A 5 4.76 -2.18 -2.00
C VAL A 5 4.90 -1.76 -0.55
N ILE A 6 3.89 -1.05 -0.05
CA ILE A 6 3.73 -0.76 1.37
C ILE A 6 3.03 -1.97 1.98
N LYS A 7 3.70 -2.69 2.88
CA LYS A 7 3.20 -3.94 3.47
C LYS A 7 2.77 -3.79 4.92
N ASN A 8 1.80 -4.60 5.33
CA ASN A 8 1.38 -4.74 6.74
C ASN A 8 0.83 -3.47 7.40
N GLY A 9 0.43 -2.47 6.63
CA GLY A 9 -0.10 -1.21 7.15
C GLY A 9 -1.55 -1.35 7.60
N HIS A 10 -1.97 -0.52 8.56
CA HIS A 10 -3.38 -0.27 8.85
C HIS A 10 -3.87 0.81 7.89
N VAL A 11 -4.62 0.40 6.85
CA VAL A 11 -5.04 1.30 5.76
C VAL A 11 -6.35 1.98 6.11
N PHE A 12 -6.41 3.29 5.93
CA PHE A 12 -7.61 4.10 6.07
C PHE A 12 -7.86 4.85 4.77
N ASP A 13 -9.01 4.58 4.15
CA ASP A 13 -9.46 5.24 2.92
C ASP A 13 -10.97 5.51 3.07
N PRO A 14 -11.37 6.76 3.35
CA PRO A 14 -12.78 7.11 3.50
C PRO A 14 -13.62 6.92 2.23
N VAL A 15 -13.01 7.09 1.06
CA VAL A 15 -13.69 7.00 -0.23
C VAL A 15 -14.06 5.55 -0.53
N GLN A 16 -13.15 4.63 -0.20
CA GLN A 16 -13.38 3.18 -0.34
C GLN A 16 -14.01 2.54 0.90
N GLY A 17 -14.14 3.29 1.99
CA GLY A 17 -14.72 2.82 3.25
C GLY A 17 -13.81 1.91 4.08
N ILE A 18 -12.49 1.93 3.84
CA ILE A 18 -11.49 1.15 4.59
C ILE A 18 -11.22 1.85 5.93
N LYS A 19 -11.36 1.12 7.05
CA LYS A 19 -11.34 1.68 8.41
C LYS A 19 -10.23 1.09 9.29
N GLY A 20 -9.01 1.06 8.78
CA GLY A 20 -7.84 0.55 9.51
C GLY A 20 -7.55 -0.92 9.29
N ASP A 21 -8.10 -1.50 8.22
CA ASP A 21 -7.88 -2.88 7.84
C ASP A 21 -6.41 -3.09 7.50
N LYS A 22 -5.88 -4.25 7.91
CA LYS A 22 -4.50 -4.59 7.60
C LYS A 22 -4.40 -4.99 6.13
N ALA A 23 -3.77 -4.15 5.32
CA ALA A 23 -3.66 -4.34 3.88
C ALA A 23 -2.30 -3.87 3.33
N ASP A 24 -2.01 -4.33 2.11
CA ASP A 24 -0.84 -3.92 1.35
C ASP A 24 -1.27 -2.94 0.25
N VAL A 25 -0.44 -1.92 -0.02
CA VAL A 25 -0.67 -0.94 -1.10
C VAL A 25 0.45 -1.05 -2.12
N ALA A 26 0.11 -1.43 -3.35
CA ALA A 26 1.04 -1.51 -4.47
C ALA A 26 1.01 -0.23 -5.30
N ILE A 27 2.20 0.28 -5.64
CA ILE A 27 2.38 1.50 -6.43
C ILE A 27 3.31 1.19 -7.60
N LYS A 28 2.91 1.61 -8.80
CA LYS A 28 3.71 1.50 -10.02
C LYS A 28 3.69 2.82 -10.77
N ASP A 29 4.87 3.38 -11.02
CA ASP A 29 5.07 4.63 -11.76
C ASP A 29 4.16 5.77 -11.27
N GLY A 30 4.09 5.91 -9.93
CA GLY A 30 3.31 6.96 -9.26
C GLY A 30 1.80 6.71 -9.15
N LYS A 31 1.30 5.55 -9.58
CA LYS A 31 -0.13 5.19 -9.48
C LYS A 31 -0.34 3.98 -8.58
N ILE A 32 -1.44 3.98 -7.82
CA ILE A 32 -1.88 2.81 -7.06
C ILE A 32 -2.37 1.75 -8.05
N VAL A 33 -1.92 0.51 -7.88
CA VAL A 33 -2.26 -0.63 -8.73
C VAL A 33 -2.65 -1.83 -7.88
N ALA A 34 -3.37 -2.80 -8.46
CA ALA A 34 -3.80 -3.99 -7.72
C ALA A 34 -2.62 -4.88 -7.27
N LYS A 35 -1.50 -4.86 -8.00
CA LYS A 35 -0.32 -5.69 -7.72
C LYS A 35 0.94 -5.04 -8.29
N ALA A 36 2.02 -5.07 -7.52
CA ALA A 36 3.35 -4.74 -8.01
C ALA A 36 4.10 -6.02 -8.44
N GLY A 37 5.13 -5.85 -9.27
CA GLY A 37 6.05 -6.91 -9.67
C GLY A 37 6.92 -7.41 -8.52
N SER A 38 7.60 -8.53 -8.75
CA SER A 38 8.45 -9.20 -7.76
C SER A 38 9.67 -8.38 -7.33
N GLY A 39 10.13 -7.44 -8.16
CA GLY A 39 11.26 -6.55 -7.86
C GLY A 39 10.87 -5.22 -7.18
N ALA A 40 9.60 -5.05 -6.81
CA ALA A 40 9.13 -3.81 -6.19
C ALA A 40 9.82 -3.58 -4.83
N LYS A 41 10.16 -2.33 -4.54
CA LYS A 41 10.76 -1.95 -3.27
C LYS A 41 9.73 -2.10 -2.16
N VAL A 42 10.04 -2.92 -1.16
CA VAL A 42 9.17 -3.17 -0.02
C VAL A 42 9.39 -2.11 1.06
N ILE A 43 8.29 -1.56 1.57
CA ILE A 43 8.24 -0.67 2.73
C ILE A 43 7.39 -1.37 3.79
N ASP A 44 8.00 -1.79 4.91
CA ASP A 44 7.26 -2.43 6.00
C ASP A 44 6.59 -1.37 6.89
N ALA A 45 5.26 -1.40 6.91
CA ALA A 45 4.40 -0.51 7.67
C ALA A 45 3.69 -1.22 8.83
N LYS A 46 4.24 -2.35 9.30
CA LYS A 46 3.70 -3.07 10.47
C LYS A 46 3.56 -2.14 11.68
N GLY A 47 2.33 -2.05 12.22
CA GLY A 47 2.01 -1.18 13.36
C GLY A 47 2.03 0.31 13.02
N LYS A 48 2.01 0.66 11.72
CA LYS A 48 1.88 2.03 11.22
C LYS A 48 0.53 2.22 10.53
N THR A 49 0.06 3.45 10.58
CA THR A 49 -1.10 3.92 9.83
C THR A 49 -0.69 4.26 8.40
N VAL A 50 -1.48 3.83 7.44
CA VAL A 50 -1.38 4.19 6.01
C VAL A 50 -2.70 4.85 5.65
N MET A 51 -2.66 6.03 5.02
CA MET A 51 -3.86 6.80 4.68
C MET A 51 -3.85 7.13 3.20
N ALA A 52 -5.03 7.05 2.57
CA ALA A 52 -5.29 7.52 1.22
C ALA A 52 -6.27 8.70 1.25
#